data_AF-A0A5N6REZ5-F1
#
_entry.id   AF-A0A5N6REZ5-F1
#
_cell.length_a   1.000
_cell.length_b   1.000
_cell.length_c   1.000
_cell.angle_alpha   90.00
_cell.angle_beta   90.00
_cell.angle_gamma   90.00
#
_symmetry.space_group_name_H-M   'P 1'
#
loop_
_entity.id
_entity.type
_entity.pdbx_description
1 polymer ?
#
loop_
_entity_poly.entity_id
_entity_poly.type
_entity_poly.pdbx_seq_one_letter_code
_entity_poly.pdbx_strand_id
1 'polypeptide(L)'
;MPGGCSIRAIWILNSLDAVVFSRRFPVVEKRWREAYKSEDENASEDSFSYTVYSVLPTDSELATAFVERKRREGSARGFGIRVSQSSEGSDSWVDDPITRHIIGVYINKEEEGDNNLLWPLILHIKGNYCILVLPLVEPRHLKAYARLCKRSDCGNAVGGDDSLSSLLLDLPSITGAFMVAHAIGDIVAADVVEPEVFIGGSPSVGGLLDSLTGSIGISGISSRAKPIAAPVASSIPSSTAVAGPVAADAPKIGSRPLDKDALRTFISSSMPFGTPLDLSYSNIFAVKFNGFSLSDLPPADLKQPVWKPYLYKGKQRMLFTIQETVHAAMYDRDEIPDILSVSGQINCRAELEGLPDVSFPLTGLNTAHVEVLSFHPCAQVPEQCFDKQAVMFSPPLG
;
A
#
# COMPACT_ATOMS: atom_id res chain seq x y z
N MET A 1 0.52 -23.19 12.36
CA MET A 1 1.27 -22.98 11.09
C MET A 1 2.39 -21.98 11.33
N PRO A 2 3.56 -22.04 10.66
CA PRO A 2 4.52 -20.94 10.75
C PRO A 2 3.86 -19.68 10.18
N GLY A 3 3.74 -18.64 11.01
CA GLY A 3 2.98 -17.41 10.76
C GLY A 3 3.60 -16.50 9.69
N GLY A 4 3.53 -16.93 8.43
CA GLY A 4 3.97 -16.15 7.28
C GLY A 4 2.82 -15.44 6.56
N CYS A 5 3.11 -14.31 5.93
CA CYS A 5 2.16 -13.49 5.15
C CYS A 5 1.84 -14.07 3.76
N SER A 6 1.67 -15.39 3.64
CA SER A 6 1.41 -16.04 2.35
C SER A 6 0.01 -15.71 1.80
N ILE A 7 -0.10 -15.66 0.48
CA ILE A 7 -1.31 -15.34 -0.29
C ILE A 7 -1.78 -16.61 -1.01
N ARG A 8 -3.07 -16.95 -0.86
CA ARG A 8 -3.72 -18.08 -1.54
C ARG A 8 -4.12 -17.71 -2.96
N ALA A 9 -4.72 -16.53 -3.13
CA ALA A 9 -5.21 -16.06 -4.42
C ALA A 9 -5.39 -14.54 -4.48
N ILE A 10 -5.40 -14.02 -5.70
CA ILE A 10 -5.60 -12.61 -6.04
C ILE A 10 -6.59 -12.54 -7.20
N TRP A 11 -7.53 -11.59 -7.14
CA TRP A 11 -8.43 -11.26 -8.23
C TRP A 11 -8.51 -9.75 -8.43
N ILE A 12 -8.64 -9.32 -9.69
CA ILE A 12 -8.87 -7.93 -10.05
C ILE A 12 -10.14 -7.88 -10.86
N LEU A 13 -11.10 -7.10 -10.38
CA LEU A 13 -12.37 -6.85 -11.04
C LEU A 13 -12.36 -5.43 -11.63
N ASN A 14 -12.98 -5.26 -12.78
CA ASN A 14 -13.21 -3.92 -13.36
C ASN A 14 -14.49 -3.29 -12.80
N SER A 15 -14.84 -2.10 -13.29
CA SER A 15 -16.06 -1.37 -12.91
C SER A 15 -17.38 -2.07 -13.29
N LEU A 16 -17.32 -3.08 -14.15
CA LEU A 16 -18.45 -3.93 -14.54
C LEU A 16 -18.51 -5.22 -13.70
N ASP A 17 -17.78 -5.27 -12.58
CA ASP A 17 -17.68 -6.40 -11.66
C ASP A 17 -17.19 -7.71 -12.34
N ALA A 18 -16.53 -7.60 -13.51
CA ALA A 18 -15.95 -8.74 -14.22
C ALA A 18 -14.48 -8.94 -13.81
N VAL A 19 -14.09 -10.19 -13.52
CA VAL A 19 -12.70 -10.54 -13.23
C VAL A 19 -11.85 -10.39 -14.49
N VAL A 20 -10.97 -9.39 -14.51
CA VAL A 20 -10.06 -9.10 -15.63
C VAL A 20 -8.69 -9.76 -15.46
N PHE A 21 -8.34 -10.13 -14.24
CA PHE A 21 -7.11 -10.83 -13.91
C PHE A 21 -7.30 -11.67 -12.63
N SER A 22 -6.72 -12.87 -12.61
CA SER A 22 -6.65 -13.71 -11.42
C SER A 22 -5.30 -14.40 -11.33
N ARG A 23 -4.83 -14.63 -10.10
CA ARG A 23 -3.64 -15.42 -9.79
C ARG A 23 -3.92 -16.30 -8.59
N ARG A 24 -3.77 -17.61 -8.77
CA ARG A 24 -3.89 -18.61 -7.69
C ARG A 24 -2.49 -19.13 -7.34
N PHE A 25 -2.25 -19.45 -6.08
CA PHE A 25 -1.00 -20.03 -5.58
C PHE A 25 -1.25 -21.46 -5.07
N PRO A 26 -1.11 -22.49 -5.95
CA PRO A 26 -1.50 -23.86 -5.61
C PRO A 26 -0.76 -24.45 -4.40
N VAL A 27 0.48 -24.02 -4.16
CA VAL A 27 1.29 -24.49 -3.01
C VAL A 27 0.68 -24.02 -1.69
N VAL A 28 0.31 -22.74 -1.61
CA VAL A 28 -0.32 -22.16 -0.42
C VAL A 28 -1.71 -22.75 -0.21
N GLU A 29 -2.47 -22.90 -1.30
CA GLU A 29 -3.79 -23.50 -1.26
C GLU A 29 -3.76 -24.96 -0.79
N LYS A 30 -2.78 -25.75 -1.26
CA LYS A 30 -2.60 -27.13 -0.80
C LYS A 30 -2.35 -27.20 0.71
N ARG A 31 -1.45 -26.35 1.23
CA ARG A 31 -1.16 -26.26 2.67
C ARG A 31 -2.40 -25.89 3.49
N TRP A 32 -3.19 -24.95 3.00
CA TRP A 32 -4.43 -24.56 3.67
C TRP A 32 -5.43 -25.72 3.73
N ARG A 33 -5.61 -26.46 2.62
CA ARG A 33 -6.47 -27.65 2.58
C ARG A 33 -6.01 -28.76 3.53
N GLU A 34 -4.70 -28.99 3.64
CA GLU A 34 -4.14 -29.96 4.58
C GLU A 34 -4.43 -29.55 6.03
N ALA A 35 -4.28 -28.26 6.35
CA ALA A 35 -4.65 -27.69 7.65
C ALA A 35 -6.14 -27.91 7.94
N TYR A 36 -6.99 -27.61 6.96
CA TYR A 36 -8.44 -27.76 7.07
C TYR A 36 -8.83 -29.20 7.39
N LYS A 37 -8.32 -30.17 6.63
CA LYS A 37 -8.58 -31.59 6.88
C LYS A 37 -8.13 -32.04 8.27
N SER A 38 -6.94 -31.62 8.70
CA SER A 38 -6.44 -31.96 10.03
C SER A 38 -7.28 -31.35 11.16
N GLU A 39 -7.90 -30.19 10.94
CA GLU A 39 -8.77 -29.56 11.93
C GLU A 39 -10.15 -30.20 11.98
N ASP A 40 -10.66 -30.66 10.83
CA ASP A 40 -11.94 -31.36 10.70
C ASP A 40 -11.89 -32.77 11.32
N GLU A 41 -10.80 -33.52 11.11
CA GLU A 41 -10.56 -34.82 11.73
C GLU A 41 -10.45 -34.75 13.27
N ASN A 42 -10.09 -33.59 13.82
CA ASN A 42 -9.98 -33.36 15.25
C ASN A 42 -11.26 -32.77 15.88
N ALA A 43 -12.29 -32.46 15.09
CA ALA A 43 -13.55 -31.91 15.58
C ALA A 43 -14.47 -33.04 16.08
N SER A 44 -14.88 -32.99 17.35
CA SER A 44 -15.89 -33.89 17.91
C SER A 44 -17.26 -33.68 17.26
N GLU A 45 -18.08 -34.74 17.18
CA GLU A 45 -19.39 -34.86 16.49
C GLU A 45 -20.46 -33.78 16.78
N ASP A 46 -20.21 -32.83 17.68
CA ASP A 46 -21.16 -31.77 18.10
C ASP A 46 -20.90 -30.42 17.40
N SER A 47 -19.98 -30.37 16.43
CA SER A 47 -19.68 -29.16 15.66
C SER A 47 -20.68 -28.99 14.52
N PHE A 48 -21.58 -28.01 14.65
CA PHE A 48 -22.43 -27.47 13.58
C PHE A 48 -21.78 -27.59 12.20
N SER A 49 -22.53 -28.12 11.22
CA SER A 49 -22.09 -28.35 9.84
C SER A 49 -21.75 -27.04 9.13
N TYR A 50 -20.54 -26.53 9.37
CA TYR A 50 -19.94 -25.48 8.57
C TYR A 50 -19.09 -26.15 7.52
N THR A 51 -19.68 -26.42 6.36
CA THR A 51 -19.00 -26.81 5.14
C THR A 51 -18.13 -25.64 4.71
N VAL A 52 -16.89 -25.64 5.21
CA VAL A 52 -15.89 -24.64 4.86
C VAL A 52 -15.27 -25.03 3.53
N TYR A 53 -15.19 -24.04 2.64
CA TYR A 53 -14.87 -24.24 1.24
C TYR A 53 -13.46 -24.80 1.05
N SER A 54 -13.37 -26.04 0.57
CA SER A 54 -12.08 -26.72 0.39
C SER A 54 -11.38 -26.36 -0.92
N VAL A 55 -12.02 -25.64 -1.85
CA VAL A 55 -11.49 -25.34 -3.19
C VAL A 55 -11.54 -23.84 -3.43
N LEU A 56 -10.73 -23.27 -4.31
CA LEU A 56 -10.87 -21.86 -4.69
C LEU A 56 -11.96 -21.69 -5.76
N PRO A 57 -12.77 -20.62 -5.76
CA PRO A 57 -13.80 -20.42 -6.76
C PRO A 57 -13.19 -20.16 -8.15
N THR A 58 -13.96 -20.48 -9.18
CA THR A 58 -13.72 -20.01 -10.53
C THR A 58 -13.91 -18.48 -10.60
N ASP A 59 -13.38 -17.86 -11.65
CA ASP A 59 -13.47 -16.41 -11.81
C ASP A 59 -14.93 -15.96 -12.01
N SER A 60 -15.76 -16.80 -12.64
CA SER A 60 -17.20 -16.56 -12.82
C SER A 60 -17.97 -16.66 -11.50
N GLU A 61 -17.73 -17.73 -10.72
CA GLU A 61 -18.36 -17.91 -9.40
C GLU A 61 -18.02 -16.74 -8.47
N LEU A 62 -16.75 -16.31 -8.44
CA LEU A 62 -16.33 -15.18 -7.62
C LEU A 62 -16.99 -13.87 -8.07
N ALA A 63 -17.04 -13.60 -9.37
CA ALA A 63 -17.67 -12.39 -9.91
C ALA A 63 -19.15 -12.32 -9.50
N THR A 64 -19.89 -13.41 -9.71
CA THR A 64 -21.30 -13.50 -9.32
C THR A 64 -21.49 -13.28 -7.82
N ALA A 65 -20.67 -13.95 -7.00
CA ALA A 65 -20.75 -13.82 -5.55
C ALA A 65 -20.37 -12.41 -5.05
N PHE A 66 -19.43 -11.73 -5.71
CA PHE A 66 -19.06 -10.35 -5.40
C PHE A 66 -20.19 -9.37 -5.74
N VAL A 67 -20.88 -9.56 -6.87
CA VAL A 67 -22.07 -8.78 -7.25
C VAL A 67 -23.21 -8.98 -6.24
N GLU A 68 -23.49 -10.23 -5.85
CA GLU A 68 -24.50 -10.52 -4.83
C GLU A 68 -24.15 -9.90 -3.48
N ARG A 69 -22.88 -9.95 -3.08
CA ARG A 69 -22.41 -9.23 -1.89
C ARG A 69 -22.68 -7.73 -2.02
N LYS A 70 -22.28 -7.10 -3.13
CA LYS A 70 -22.45 -5.66 -3.36
C LYS A 70 -23.92 -5.24 -3.29
N ARG A 71 -24.84 -6.08 -3.79
CA ARG A 71 -26.29 -5.88 -3.68
C ARG A 71 -26.76 -5.96 -2.23
N ARG A 72 -26.33 -6.98 -1.49
CA ARG A 72 -26.68 -7.19 -0.08
C ARG A 72 -26.12 -6.12 0.85
N GLU A 73 -24.90 -5.66 0.60
CA GLU A 73 -24.18 -4.67 1.40
C GLU A 73 -24.37 -3.22 0.88
N GLY A 74 -25.15 -3.03 -0.19
CA GLY A 74 -25.43 -1.74 -0.83
C GLY A 74 -24.27 -1.14 -1.65
N SER A 75 -23.02 -1.52 -1.38
CA SER A 75 -21.86 -1.06 -2.15
C SER A 75 -20.72 -2.09 -2.15
N ALA A 76 -19.68 -1.84 -2.95
CA ALA A 76 -18.50 -2.71 -2.99
C ALA A 76 -17.79 -2.76 -1.63
N ARG A 77 -17.74 -1.65 -0.88
CA ARG A 77 -17.19 -1.65 0.49
C ARG A 77 -18.20 -2.18 1.51
N GLY A 78 -19.49 -2.01 1.25
CA GLY A 78 -20.53 -2.26 2.23
C GLY A 78 -20.71 -1.10 3.21
N PHE A 79 -21.59 -1.28 4.20
CA PHE A 79 -21.85 -0.25 5.21
C PHE A 79 -20.75 -0.23 6.26
N GLY A 80 -20.30 -1.40 6.73
CA GLY A 80 -19.33 -1.53 7.82
C GLY A 80 -19.92 -1.22 9.20
N ILE A 81 -21.21 -0.97 9.26
CA ILE A 81 -21.99 -0.74 10.46
C ILE A 81 -23.34 -1.41 10.26
N ARG A 82 -23.96 -1.88 11.35
CA ARG A 82 -25.25 -2.55 11.28
C ARG A 82 -26.34 -1.51 11.01
N VAL A 83 -27.01 -1.65 9.87
CA VAL A 83 -28.16 -0.83 9.49
C VAL A 83 -29.42 -1.67 9.47
N SER A 84 -30.59 -1.04 9.42
CA SER A 84 -31.88 -1.76 9.40
C SER A 84 -32.05 -2.72 8.21
N GLN A 85 -31.26 -2.55 7.16
CA GLN A 85 -31.24 -3.41 5.97
C GLN A 85 -30.19 -4.53 6.05
N SER A 86 -29.32 -4.52 7.06
CA SER A 86 -28.30 -5.56 7.25
C SER A 86 -28.97 -6.88 7.61
N SER A 87 -28.54 -7.95 6.94
CA SER A 87 -29.02 -9.30 7.18
C SER A 87 -28.07 -10.05 8.11
N GLU A 88 -28.60 -10.91 8.97
CA GLU A 88 -27.77 -11.88 9.71
C GLU A 88 -26.88 -12.67 8.73
N GLY A 89 -25.62 -12.91 9.11
CA GLY A 89 -24.60 -13.49 8.24
C GLY A 89 -23.89 -12.49 7.32
N SER A 90 -24.18 -11.19 7.41
CA SER A 90 -23.50 -10.18 6.59
C SER A 90 -22.27 -9.56 7.25
N ASP A 91 -21.40 -8.96 6.44
CA ASP A 91 -20.21 -8.27 6.96
C ASP A 91 -20.65 -7.08 7.82
N SER A 92 -21.65 -6.33 7.35
CA SER A 92 -22.25 -5.22 8.12
C SER A 92 -22.99 -5.69 9.38
N TRP A 93 -23.34 -6.98 9.50
CA TRP A 93 -23.93 -7.53 10.73
C TRP A 93 -22.93 -7.52 11.89
N VAL A 94 -21.63 -7.63 11.61
CA VAL A 94 -20.56 -7.59 12.61
C VAL A 94 -20.44 -6.21 13.28
N ASP A 95 -20.95 -5.16 12.63
CA ASP A 95 -20.96 -3.78 13.15
C ASP A 95 -19.56 -3.20 13.41
N ASP A 96 -18.60 -3.50 12.52
CA ASP A 96 -17.22 -2.99 12.59
C ASP A 96 -16.77 -2.37 11.25
N PRO A 97 -16.34 -1.09 11.23
CA PRO A 97 -15.92 -0.40 10.00
C PRO A 97 -14.80 -1.11 9.23
N ILE A 98 -13.96 -1.92 9.89
CA ILE A 98 -12.87 -2.66 9.22
C ILE A 98 -13.40 -3.67 8.20
N THR A 99 -14.65 -4.13 8.37
CA THR A 99 -15.33 -5.03 7.42
C THR A 99 -15.58 -4.38 6.05
N ARG A 100 -15.38 -3.06 5.92
CA ARG A 100 -15.35 -2.36 4.63
C ARG A 100 -14.12 -2.70 3.78
N HIS A 101 -13.10 -3.24 4.42
CA HIS A 101 -11.79 -3.55 3.86
C HIS A 101 -11.47 -5.04 3.94
N ILE A 102 -12.01 -5.75 4.93
CA ILE A 102 -11.86 -7.19 5.11
C ILE A 102 -13.23 -7.83 4.94
N ILE A 103 -13.48 -8.36 3.75
CA ILE A 103 -14.82 -8.75 3.31
C ILE A 103 -15.01 -10.26 3.30
N GLY A 104 -16.25 -10.70 3.51
CA GLY A 104 -16.69 -12.07 3.32
C GLY A 104 -17.55 -12.21 2.07
N VAL A 105 -17.26 -13.21 1.24
CA VAL A 105 -18.05 -13.51 0.03
C VAL A 105 -18.58 -14.94 0.11
N TYR A 106 -19.88 -15.13 -0.11
CA TYR A 106 -20.52 -16.44 -0.12
C TYR A 106 -20.59 -16.97 -1.55
N ILE A 107 -19.98 -18.12 -1.79
CA ILE A 107 -20.03 -18.82 -3.08
C ILE A 107 -21.16 -19.84 -3.02
N ASN A 108 -22.24 -19.59 -3.75
CA ASN A 108 -23.34 -20.53 -3.88
C ASN A 108 -23.00 -21.54 -4.98
N LYS A 109 -22.99 -22.84 -4.65
CA LYS A 109 -22.94 -23.90 -5.64
C LYS A 109 -24.34 -24.49 -5.77
N GLU A 110 -24.80 -24.62 -7.00
CA GLU A 110 -26.18 -25.04 -7.31
C GLU A 110 -26.52 -26.46 -6.80
N GLU A 111 -25.53 -27.28 -6.43
CA GLU A 111 -25.70 -28.70 -6.10
C GLU A 111 -25.68 -29.05 -4.60
N GLU A 112 -25.14 -28.19 -3.73
CA GLU A 112 -25.08 -28.40 -2.28
C GLU A 112 -25.60 -27.13 -1.63
N GLY A 113 -26.68 -27.21 -0.84
CA GLY A 113 -27.34 -26.07 -0.19
C GLY A 113 -26.50 -25.31 0.86
N ASP A 114 -25.18 -25.45 0.79
CA ASP A 114 -24.20 -24.92 1.70
C ASP A 114 -23.51 -23.70 1.08
N ASN A 115 -23.81 -22.53 1.64
CA ASN A 115 -23.17 -21.28 1.24
C ASN A 115 -21.71 -21.27 1.73
N ASN A 116 -20.78 -21.42 0.79
CA ASN A 116 -19.37 -21.52 1.05
C ASN A 116 -18.75 -20.14 1.30
N LEU A 117 -18.41 -19.83 2.55
CA LEU A 117 -17.82 -18.55 2.93
C LEU A 117 -16.33 -18.48 2.56
N LEU A 118 -15.98 -17.48 1.77
CA LEU A 118 -14.60 -17.09 1.49
C LEU A 118 -14.27 -15.84 2.31
N TRP A 119 -13.50 -16.04 3.39
CA TRP A 119 -13.02 -14.98 4.27
C TRP A 119 -11.64 -15.37 4.85
N PRO A 120 -10.75 -14.40 5.12
CA PRO A 120 -10.86 -12.97 4.84
C PRO A 120 -10.47 -12.65 3.40
N LEU A 121 -11.22 -11.78 2.72
CA LEU A 121 -10.80 -11.17 1.46
C LEU A 121 -10.47 -9.70 1.70
N ILE A 122 -9.22 -9.33 1.46
CA ILE A 122 -8.83 -7.92 1.52
C ILE A 122 -9.30 -7.22 0.25
N LEU A 123 -10.14 -6.20 0.43
CA LEU A 123 -10.67 -5.36 -0.64
C LEU A 123 -9.91 -4.03 -0.69
N HIS A 124 -9.25 -3.79 -1.81
CA HIS A 124 -8.68 -2.48 -2.15
C HIS A 124 -9.34 -1.96 -3.42
N ILE A 125 -9.80 -0.70 -3.41
CA ILE A 125 -10.38 -0.05 -4.57
C ILE A 125 -9.41 1.03 -5.03
N LYS A 126 -8.92 0.92 -6.26
CA LYS A 126 -8.02 1.90 -6.89
C LYS A 126 -8.52 2.20 -8.30
N GLY A 127 -8.88 3.47 -8.53
CA GLY A 127 -9.49 3.89 -9.79
C GLY A 127 -10.73 3.06 -10.13
N ASN A 128 -10.74 2.45 -11.31
CA ASN A 128 -11.85 1.64 -11.81
C ASN A 128 -11.73 0.14 -11.46
N TYR A 129 -10.81 -0.23 -10.58
CA TYR A 129 -10.53 -1.61 -10.25
C TYR A 129 -10.77 -1.92 -8.78
N CYS A 130 -11.35 -3.10 -8.52
CA CYS A 130 -11.40 -3.72 -7.20
C CYS A 130 -10.36 -4.85 -7.16
N ILE A 131 -9.39 -4.75 -6.26
CA ILE A 131 -8.37 -5.75 -6.00
C ILE A 131 -8.81 -6.55 -4.78
N LEU A 132 -8.94 -7.86 -4.95
CA LEU A 132 -9.25 -8.82 -3.90
C LEU A 132 -8.02 -9.69 -3.63
N VAL A 133 -7.58 -9.75 -2.38
CA VAL A 133 -6.45 -10.58 -1.96
C VAL A 133 -6.91 -11.54 -0.86
N LEU A 134 -6.71 -12.84 -1.07
CA LEU A 134 -7.02 -13.90 -0.12
C LEU A 134 -5.73 -14.36 0.58
N PRO A 135 -5.44 -13.93 1.81
CA PRO A 135 -4.31 -14.43 2.59
C PRO A 135 -4.52 -15.88 3.04
N LEU A 136 -3.41 -16.51 3.44
CA LEU A 136 -3.42 -17.73 4.22
C LEU A 136 -3.77 -17.38 5.67
N VAL A 137 -4.89 -17.93 6.15
CA VAL A 137 -5.31 -17.89 7.56
C VAL A 137 -5.65 -19.30 8.01
N GLU A 138 -5.45 -19.62 9.29
CA GLU A 138 -5.82 -20.95 9.79
C GLU A 138 -7.35 -21.10 9.82
N PRO A 139 -7.90 -22.30 9.53
CA PRO A 139 -9.35 -22.49 9.38
C PRO A 139 -10.16 -22.14 10.63
N ARG A 140 -9.61 -22.32 11.83
CA ARG A 140 -10.21 -21.83 13.09
C ARG A 140 -10.63 -20.35 13.04
N HIS A 141 -9.88 -19.48 12.36
CA HIS A 141 -10.21 -18.06 12.24
C HIS A 141 -11.43 -17.82 11.35
N LEU A 142 -11.54 -18.59 10.25
CA LEU A 142 -12.72 -18.56 9.39
C LEU A 142 -13.98 -19.03 10.14
N LYS A 143 -13.86 -20.11 10.94
CA LYS A 143 -14.95 -20.60 11.80
C LYS A 143 -15.33 -19.57 12.88
N ALA A 144 -14.36 -18.84 13.43
CA ALA A 144 -14.62 -17.76 14.40
C ALA A 144 -15.37 -16.59 13.74
N TYR A 145 -14.92 -16.12 12.56
CA TYR A 145 -15.61 -15.07 11.81
C TYR A 145 -17.04 -15.48 11.43
N ALA A 146 -17.24 -16.70 10.94
CA ALA A 146 -18.58 -17.19 10.60
C ALA A 146 -19.56 -17.19 11.80
N ARG A 147 -19.05 -17.42 13.02
CA ARG A 147 -19.82 -17.29 14.27
C ARG A 147 -20.13 -15.84 14.59
N LEU A 148 -19.17 -14.92 14.43
CA LEU A 148 -19.39 -13.48 14.63
C LEU A 148 -20.50 -12.95 13.73
N CYS A 149 -20.57 -13.37 12.47
CA CYS A 149 -21.59 -12.91 11.53
C CYS A 149 -23.03 -13.34 11.90
N LYS A 150 -23.22 -14.31 12.82
CA LYS A 150 -24.54 -14.76 13.27
C LYS A 150 -24.91 -14.28 14.68
N ARG A 151 -24.00 -13.55 15.34
CA ARG A 151 -24.22 -13.14 16.72
C ARG A 151 -25.27 -12.04 16.78
N SER A 152 -26.20 -12.12 17.73
CA SER A 152 -27.28 -11.13 17.86
C SER A 152 -26.84 -9.82 18.51
N ASP A 153 -25.79 -9.84 19.34
CA ASP A 153 -25.22 -8.64 19.94
C ASP A 153 -24.46 -7.75 18.92
N CYS A 154 -24.19 -6.50 19.28
CA CYS A 154 -23.43 -5.53 18.47
C CYS A 154 -21.94 -5.45 18.87
N GLY A 155 -21.37 -6.49 19.47
CA GLY A 155 -20.01 -6.44 20.02
C GLY A 155 -19.94 -6.79 21.51
N ASN A 156 -18.80 -7.33 21.93
CA ASN A 156 -18.47 -7.46 23.36
C ASN A 156 -17.88 -6.14 23.88
N ALA A 157 -17.88 -5.93 25.19
CA ALA A 157 -17.10 -4.87 25.81
C ALA A 157 -15.63 -4.94 25.36
N VAL A 158 -14.96 -3.78 25.26
CA VAL A 158 -13.54 -3.66 24.88
C VAL A 158 -12.71 -4.66 25.69
N GLY A 159 -12.04 -5.61 25.01
CA GLY A 159 -11.21 -6.64 25.63
C GLY A 159 -11.84 -8.04 25.80
N GLY A 160 -13.04 -8.29 25.26
CA GLY A 160 -13.60 -9.64 25.21
C GLY A 160 -12.91 -10.52 24.16
N ASP A 161 -12.64 -11.78 24.51
CA ASP A 161 -11.86 -12.75 23.70
C ASP A 161 -12.46 -13.03 22.30
N ASP A 162 -13.76 -12.75 22.09
CA ASP A 162 -14.49 -13.00 20.85
C ASP A 162 -14.88 -11.72 20.08
N SER A 163 -13.94 -10.82 19.80
CA SER A 163 -14.17 -9.63 18.96
C SER A 163 -13.52 -9.81 17.57
N LEU A 164 -13.99 -9.04 16.58
CA LEU A 164 -13.30 -9.01 15.28
C LEU A 164 -11.87 -8.49 15.42
N SER A 165 -11.65 -7.51 16.30
CA SER A 165 -10.32 -6.96 16.56
C SER A 165 -9.37 -8.01 17.14
N SER A 166 -9.79 -8.80 18.13
CA SER A 166 -8.96 -9.89 18.67
C SER A 166 -8.65 -10.93 17.60
N LEU A 167 -9.63 -11.28 16.78
CA LEU A 167 -9.44 -12.21 15.66
C LEU A 167 -8.40 -11.72 14.63
N LEU A 168 -8.35 -10.42 14.36
CA LEU A 168 -7.46 -9.83 13.36
C LEU A 168 -6.06 -9.52 13.90
N LEU A 169 -5.92 -9.20 15.19
CA LEU A 169 -4.62 -8.93 15.83
C LEU A 169 -3.69 -10.16 15.77
N ASP A 170 -4.26 -11.37 15.81
CA ASP A 170 -3.51 -12.63 15.72
C ASP A 170 -3.09 -13.00 14.28
N LEU A 171 -3.41 -12.16 13.29
CA LEU A 171 -3.24 -12.47 11.86
C LEU A 171 -2.29 -11.49 11.15
N PRO A 172 -0.95 -11.67 11.27
CA PRO A 172 0.02 -10.85 10.53
C PRO A 172 -0.17 -10.95 9.00
N SER A 173 -0.80 -12.03 8.51
CA SER A 173 -1.11 -12.20 7.09
C SER A 173 -2.13 -11.19 6.55
N ILE A 174 -2.95 -10.57 7.40
CA ILE A 174 -3.87 -9.49 7.01
C ILE A 174 -3.09 -8.25 6.58
N THR A 175 -2.15 -7.79 7.39
CA THR A 175 -1.29 -6.65 7.07
C THR A 175 -0.51 -6.89 5.78
N GLY A 176 0.08 -8.08 5.63
CA GLY A 176 0.76 -8.45 4.39
C GLY A 176 -0.16 -8.43 3.16
N ALA A 177 -1.40 -8.91 3.29
CA ALA A 177 -2.37 -8.88 2.20
C ALA A 177 -2.82 -7.45 1.85
N PHE A 178 -2.94 -6.53 2.81
CA PHE A 178 -3.14 -5.10 2.54
C PHE A 178 -2.00 -4.52 1.71
N MET A 179 -0.74 -4.77 2.10
CA MET A 179 0.42 -4.29 1.36
C MET A 179 0.42 -4.81 -0.09
N VAL A 180 0.10 -6.10 -0.29
CA VAL A 180 -0.05 -6.69 -1.63
C VAL A 180 -1.15 -6.01 -2.43
N ALA A 181 -2.32 -5.77 -1.82
CA ALA A 181 -3.46 -5.15 -2.49
C ALA A 181 -3.14 -3.71 -2.94
N HIS A 182 -2.45 -2.93 -2.10
CA HIS A 182 -1.99 -1.59 -2.41
C HIS A 182 -0.95 -1.58 -3.54
N ALA A 183 0.10 -2.40 -3.45
CA ALA A 183 1.14 -2.47 -4.48
C ALA A 183 0.56 -2.86 -5.85
N ILE A 184 -0.38 -3.80 -5.89
CA ILE A 184 -1.09 -4.17 -7.12
C ILE A 184 -1.98 -3.01 -7.59
N GLY A 185 -2.67 -2.32 -6.69
CA GLY A 185 -3.47 -1.14 -7.00
C GLY A 185 -2.66 -0.07 -7.74
N ASP A 186 -1.47 0.26 -7.23
CA ASP A 186 -0.60 1.28 -7.83
C ASP A 186 -0.12 0.88 -9.23
N ILE A 187 0.24 -0.40 -9.43
CA ILE A 187 0.61 -0.94 -10.75
C ILE A 187 -0.57 -0.86 -11.73
N VAL A 188 -1.75 -1.24 -11.28
CA VAL A 188 -2.96 -1.31 -12.13
C VAL A 188 -3.47 0.07 -12.51
N ALA A 189 -3.36 1.04 -11.61
CA ALA A 189 -3.70 2.43 -11.89
C ALA A 189 -2.64 3.13 -12.77
N ALA A 190 -1.50 2.48 -13.05
CA ALA A 190 -0.29 3.10 -13.58
C ALA A 190 0.15 4.32 -12.74
N ASP A 191 -0.27 4.34 -11.48
CA ASP A 191 0.01 5.35 -10.45
C ASP A 191 1.22 4.88 -9.65
N VAL A 192 2.24 4.36 -10.36
CA VAL A 192 3.57 4.19 -9.77
C VAL A 192 4.16 5.59 -9.73
N VAL A 193 3.64 6.39 -8.81
CA VAL A 193 4.16 7.71 -8.50
C VAL A 193 5.54 7.43 -7.90
N GLU A 194 6.61 7.73 -8.65
CA GLU A 194 7.85 8.12 -7.97
C GLU A 194 7.43 9.21 -6.99
N PRO A 195 7.72 9.08 -5.68
CA PRO A 195 7.21 10.00 -4.67
C PRO A 195 7.38 11.44 -5.16
N GLU A 196 6.26 12.08 -5.51
CA GLU A 196 6.28 13.42 -6.10
C GLU A 196 6.76 14.38 -5.03
N VAL A 197 8.02 14.78 -5.16
CA VAL A 197 8.55 15.93 -4.46
C VAL A 197 8.13 17.14 -5.26
N PHE A 198 7.25 17.96 -4.69
CA PHE A 198 6.92 19.25 -5.25
C PHE A 198 8.20 20.07 -5.32
N ILE A 199 8.80 20.18 -6.51
CA ILE A 199 9.86 21.15 -6.77
C ILE A 199 9.13 22.49 -6.88
N GLY A 200 8.86 23.12 -5.73
CA GLY A 200 8.55 24.53 -5.71
C GLY A 200 9.67 25.23 -6.47
N GLY A 201 9.34 25.86 -7.60
CA GLY A 201 10.28 26.66 -8.35
C GLY A 201 10.97 27.60 -7.36
N SER A 202 12.28 27.41 -7.19
CA SER A 202 13.09 28.16 -6.25
C SER A 202 12.74 29.65 -6.35
N PRO A 203 12.21 30.30 -5.29
CA PRO A 203 12.40 31.72 -5.19
C PRO A 203 13.88 31.87 -4.94
N SER A 204 14.59 32.39 -5.94
CA SER A 204 15.94 32.92 -5.77
C SER A 204 15.93 33.82 -4.53
N VAL A 205 16.38 33.30 -3.40
CA VAL A 205 16.66 34.08 -2.19
C VAL A 205 17.98 34.80 -2.46
N GLY A 206 17.93 35.79 -3.35
CA GLY A 206 19.09 36.52 -3.84
C GLY A 206 18.73 37.91 -4.37
N GLY A 207 17.60 38.48 -3.96
CA GLY A 207 17.17 39.81 -4.43
C GLY A 207 16.26 40.60 -3.50
N LEU A 208 16.01 40.12 -2.27
CA LEU A 208 15.11 40.79 -1.31
C LEU A 208 15.84 41.46 -0.14
N LEU A 209 17.12 41.15 0.08
CA LEU A 209 17.93 41.80 1.14
C LEU A 209 18.72 43.02 0.66
N ASP A 210 18.85 43.23 -0.65
CA ASP A 210 19.55 44.38 -1.23
C ASP A 210 18.73 45.69 -1.24
N SER A 211 17.51 45.70 -0.67
CA SER A 211 16.66 46.89 -0.58
C SER A 211 16.53 47.51 0.81
N LEU A 212 17.29 47.05 1.82
CA LEU A 212 17.20 47.60 3.19
C LEU A 212 18.51 48.09 3.82
N THR A 213 19.60 48.24 3.06
CA THR A 213 20.78 48.96 3.54
C THR A 213 21.18 50.05 2.56
N GLY A 214 20.78 51.29 2.90
CA GLY A 214 21.20 52.49 2.20
C GLY A 214 22.73 52.61 2.19
N SER A 215 23.27 52.68 0.97
CA SER A 215 24.37 53.57 0.57
C SER A 215 25.33 54.06 1.64
N ILE A 216 26.57 53.55 1.66
CA ILE A 216 27.80 54.36 1.72
C ILE A 216 28.86 53.65 0.87
N GLY A 217 29.37 54.33 -0.14
CA GLY A 217 30.24 53.75 -1.17
C GLY A 217 31.69 53.56 -0.78
N ILE A 218 32.38 52.73 -1.58
CA ILE A 218 33.77 52.92 -2.00
C ILE A 218 33.96 52.28 -3.38
N SER A 219 34.61 53.02 -4.26
CA SER A 219 34.88 52.72 -5.66
C SER A 219 36.12 51.84 -5.87
N GLY A 220 36.14 51.11 -6.99
CA GLY A 220 37.30 50.39 -7.55
C GLY A 220 37.21 48.88 -7.26
N ILE A 221 37.28 47.96 -8.23
CA ILE A 221 38.27 47.88 -9.30
C ILE A 221 37.65 47.18 -10.52
N SER A 222 37.92 47.77 -11.69
CA SER A 222 37.55 47.32 -13.03
C SER A 222 38.48 46.21 -13.53
N SER A 223 37.92 45.17 -14.18
CA SER A 223 38.63 44.43 -15.24
C SER A 223 37.68 43.77 -16.24
N ARG A 224 37.30 44.60 -17.24
CA ARG A 224 37.25 44.34 -18.69
C ARG A 224 36.90 42.93 -19.21
N ALA A 225 35.75 42.89 -19.90
CA ALA A 225 35.31 41.84 -20.81
C ALA A 225 36.05 41.82 -22.17
N LYS A 226 36.06 40.66 -22.83
CA LYS A 226 36.20 40.52 -24.30
C LYS A 226 35.28 39.39 -24.82
N PRO A 227 34.69 39.50 -26.03
CA PRO A 227 33.55 38.67 -26.47
C PRO A 227 33.92 37.62 -27.54
N ILE A 228 32.89 36.92 -28.06
CA ILE A 228 32.77 36.03 -29.27
C ILE A 228 32.52 34.55 -28.87
N ALA A 229 31.59 33.74 -29.42
CA ALA A 229 30.63 33.81 -30.54
C ALA A 229 29.33 33.05 -30.19
N ALA A 230 28.24 33.37 -30.90
CA ALA A 230 26.95 32.69 -30.82
C ALA A 230 26.99 31.25 -31.39
N PRO A 231 26.28 30.27 -30.80
CA PRO A 231 26.08 28.97 -31.42
C PRO A 231 25.00 29.03 -32.50
N VAL A 232 25.34 28.42 -33.63
CA VAL A 232 24.52 28.23 -34.83
C VAL A 232 23.36 27.28 -34.52
N ALA A 233 22.15 27.67 -34.91
CA ALA A 233 20.95 26.84 -34.85
C ALA A 233 20.96 25.81 -36.00
N SER A 234 20.65 24.54 -35.68
CA SER A 234 20.27 23.53 -36.67
C SER A 234 19.02 22.76 -36.21
N SER A 235 17.90 23.17 -36.80
CA SER A 235 16.73 22.40 -37.24
C SER A 235 16.36 21.08 -36.54
N ILE A 236 15.22 21.11 -35.83
CA ILE A 236 14.29 19.98 -35.72
C ILE A 236 12.97 20.47 -36.35
N PRO A 237 12.31 19.70 -37.25
CA PRO A 237 11.16 20.20 -37.98
C PRO A 237 9.91 20.25 -37.09
N SER A 238 9.29 21.43 -37.05
CA SER A 238 7.91 21.63 -36.61
C SER A 238 7.05 22.02 -37.81
N SER A 239 6.05 21.20 -38.14
CA SER A 239 4.82 21.62 -38.82
C SER A 239 3.69 20.81 -38.19
N THR A 240 2.51 21.32 -37.85
CA THR A 240 1.84 22.54 -38.29
C THR A 240 0.81 22.87 -37.20
N ALA A 241 0.75 24.11 -36.75
CA ALA A 241 -0.37 24.62 -35.94
C ALA A 241 -1.51 25.05 -36.87
N VAL A 242 -2.75 24.66 -36.57
CA VAL A 242 -3.97 25.32 -37.05
C VAL A 242 -4.77 25.73 -35.82
N ALA A 243 -5.18 26.99 -35.80
CA ALA A 243 -5.81 27.67 -34.67
C ALA A 243 -7.34 27.49 -34.63
N GLY A 244 -7.87 27.33 -33.41
CA GLY A 244 -9.25 27.61 -32.96
C GLY A 244 -10.35 26.58 -33.29
N PRO A 245 -11.40 26.37 -32.45
CA PRO A 245 -11.91 27.26 -31.40
C PRO A 245 -12.04 26.63 -30.00
N VAL A 246 -12.34 27.49 -29.03
CA VAL A 246 -12.67 27.21 -27.62
C VAL A 246 -13.82 26.18 -27.51
N ALA A 247 -13.55 25.06 -26.84
CA ALA A 247 -14.58 24.14 -26.38
C ALA A 247 -14.18 23.52 -25.03
N ALA A 248 -15.04 23.83 -24.06
CA ALA A 248 -15.30 23.22 -22.75
C ALA A 248 -14.43 22.08 -22.22
N ASP A 249 -14.12 22.20 -20.92
CA ASP A 249 -13.73 21.15 -19.99
C ASP A 249 -14.41 19.81 -20.29
N ALA A 250 -13.60 18.79 -20.59
CA ALA A 250 -13.98 17.40 -20.45
C ALA A 250 -12.74 16.63 -19.95
N PRO A 251 -12.81 15.95 -18.79
CA PRO A 251 -11.71 15.10 -18.34
C PRO A 251 -11.60 13.93 -19.32
N LYS A 252 -10.48 13.85 -20.04
CA LYS A 252 -10.12 12.66 -20.82
C LYS A 252 -9.84 11.50 -19.86
N ILE A 253 -10.90 10.79 -19.48
CA ILE A 253 -10.82 9.46 -18.87
C ILE A 253 -10.40 8.50 -19.99
N GLY A 254 -9.12 8.51 -20.31
CA GLY A 254 -8.47 7.48 -21.12
C GLY A 254 -8.00 6.37 -20.20
N SER A 255 -8.85 5.37 -19.94
CA SER A 255 -8.44 4.18 -19.19
C SER A 255 -7.42 3.40 -20.03
N ARG A 256 -6.13 3.49 -19.67
CA ARG A 256 -5.11 2.57 -20.21
C ARG A 256 -5.57 1.13 -19.93
N PRO A 257 -5.55 0.22 -20.92
CA PRO A 257 -5.88 -1.17 -20.68
C PRO A 257 -4.93 -1.77 -19.65
N LEU A 258 -5.46 -2.62 -18.76
CA LEU A 258 -4.68 -3.32 -17.73
C LEU A 258 -3.49 -4.05 -18.37
N ASP A 259 -2.27 -3.69 -17.96
CA ASP A 259 -1.04 -4.37 -18.38
C ASP A 259 -0.88 -5.70 -17.63
N LYS A 260 -1.49 -6.75 -18.18
CA LYS A 260 -1.50 -8.09 -17.57
C LYS A 260 -0.09 -8.69 -17.49
N ASP A 261 0.82 -8.34 -18.38
CA ASP A 261 2.16 -8.94 -18.43
C ASP A 261 3.11 -8.28 -17.44
N ALA A 262 3.01 -6.96 -17.26
CA ALA A 262 3.66 -6.26 -16.15
C ALA A 262 3.20 -6.84 -14.80
N LEU A 263 1.89 -7.06 -14.63
CA LEU A 263 1.34 -7.61 -13.40
C LEU A 263 1.78 -9.07 -13.14
N ARG A 264 1.77 -9.94 -14.16
CA ARG A 264 2.27 -11.32 -14.05
C ARG A 264 3.74 -11.35 -13.67
N THR A 265 4.53 -10.49 -14.31
CA THR A 265 5.96 -10.35 -14.01
C THR A 265 6.14 -9.93 -12.55
N PHE A 266 5.48 -8.84 -12.15
CA PHE A 266 5.58 -8.32 -10.80
C PHE A 266 5.21 -9.37 -9.76
N ILE A 267 4.06 -10.03 -9.89
CA ILE A 267 3.61 -11.05 -8.93
C ILE A 267 4.60 -12.24 -8.87
N SER A 268 5.16 -12.65 -10.01
CA SER A 268 6.09 -13.79 -10.04
C SER A 268 7.43 -13.47 -9.37
N SER A 269 7.88 -12.22 -9.45
CA SER A 269 9.12 -11.76 -8.82
C SER A 269 8.94 -11.36 -7.36
N SER A 270 7.84 -10.68 -7.03
CA SER A 270 7.53 -10.20 -5.67
C SER A 270 7.09 -11.31 -4.71
N MET A 271 6.34 -12.28 -5.23
CA MET A 271 5.63 -13.27 -4.43
C MET A 271 5.83 -14.70 -4.98
N PRO A 272 7.08 -15.20 -5.12
CA PRO A 272 7.30 -16.56 -5.56
C PRO A 272 6.60 -17.54 -4.61
N PHE A 273 5.86 -18.49 -5.19
CA PHE A 273 5.04 -19.46 -4.46
C PHE A 273 4.00 -18.85 -3.50
N GLY A 274 3.64 -17.58 -3.67
CA GLY A 274 2.60 -16.90 -2.89
C GLY A 274 3.12 -16.27 -1.60
N THR A 275 4.42 -16.21 -1.36
CA THR A 275 4.98 -15.51 -0.19
C THR A 275 5.57 -14.17 -0.63
N PRO A 276 5.03 -13.02 -0.19
CA PRO A 276 5.62 -11.71 -0.43
C PRO A 276 7.03 -11.59 0.10
N LEU A 277 7.95 -11.17 -0.77
CA LEU A 277 9.37 -10.93 -0.47
C LEU A 277 9.72 -9.46 -0.62
N ASP A 278 9.42 -8.88 -1.80
CA ASP A 278 9.59 -7.45 -2.08
C ASP A 278 8.36 -6.97 -2.84
N LEU A 279 7.72 -5.89 -2.38
CA LEU A 279 6.55 -5.29 -3.01
C LEU A 279 6.88 -3.96 -3.70
N SER A 280 8.15 -3.53 -3.66
CA SER A 280 8.63 -2.37 -4.40
C SER A 280 8.67 -2.67 -5.89
N TYR A 281 7.75 -2.06 -6.63
CA TYR A 281 7.70 -2.19 -8.09
C TYR A 281 8.99 -1.70 -8.75
N SER A 282 9.54 -0.58 -8.27
CA SER A 282 10.79 0.01 -8.76
C SER A 282 11.98 -0.94 -8.57
N ASN A 283 12.08 -1.59 -7.40
CA ASN A 283 13.15 -2.57 -7.15
C ASN A 283 13.02 -3.76 -8.09
N ILE A 284 11.82 -4.33 -8.22
CA ILE A 284 11.60 -5.50 -9.08
C ILE A 284 11.88 -5.19 -10.55
N PHE A 285 11.44 -4.02 -11.01
CA PHE A 285 11.67 -3.59 -12.39
C PHE A 285 13.16 -3.34 -12.64
N ALA A 286 13.84 -2.65 -11.72
CA ALA A 286 15.30 -2.48 -11.78
C ALA A 286 16.02 -3.83 -11.79
N VAL A 287 15.55 -4.80 -11.00
CA VAL A 287 16.14 -6.15 -10.96
C VAL A 287 16.05 -6.85 -12.29
N LYS A 288 14.87 -6.80 -12.90
CA LYS A 288 14.61 -7.43 -14.18
C LYS A 288 15.38 -6.77 -15.32
N PHE A 289 15.48 -5.43 -15.33
CA PHE A 289 16.09 -4.68 -16.42
C PHE A 289 17.62 -4.71 -16.39
N ASN A 290 18.21 -4.51 -15.21
CA ASN A 290 19.66 -4.44 -15.05
C ASN A 290 20.31 -5.83 -14.93
N GLY A 291 19.56 -6.86 -14.49
CA GLY A 291 20.13 -8.15 -14.10
C GLY A 291 21.11 -7.99 -12.93
N PHE A 292 21.85 -9.03 -12.54
CA PHE A 292 22.98 -8.86 -11.62
C PHE A 292 24.26 -8.76 -12.45
N SER A 293 24.79 -7.56 -12.66
CA SER A 293 26.06 -7.39 -13.37
C SER A 293 27.23 -7.81 -12.48
N LEU A 294 28.20 -8.57 -13.02
CA LEU A 294 29.44 -8.93 -12.32
C LEU A 294 30.27 -7.70 -11.89
N SER A 295 30.05 -6.54 -12.52
CA SER A 295 30.70 -5.27 -12.18
C SER A 295 30.02 -4.49 -11.05
N ASP A 296 28.84 -4.94 -10.58
CA ASP A 296 28.08 -4.34 -9.49
C ASP A 296 28.06 -5.25 -8.25
N LEU A 297 29.06 -6.11 -8.11
CA LEU A 297 29.23 -6.90 -6.89
C LEU A 297 29.46 -5.94 -5.71
N PRO A 298 28.69 -6.06 -4.62
CA PRO A 298 28.99 -5.30 -3.41
C PRO A 298 30.41 -5.66 -2.96
N PRO A 299 31.15 -4.70 -2.34
CA PRO A 299 32.45 -5.00 -1.76
C PRO A 299 32.34 -6.24 -0.87
N ALA A 300 33.29 -7.17 -0.96
CA ALA A 300 33.21 -8.48 -0.29
C ALA A 300 32.99 -8.39 1.23
N ASP A 301 33.35 -7.26 1.83
CA ASP A 301 33.24 -6.99 3.27
C ASP A 301 31.89 -6.35 3.67
N LEU A 302 31.05 -5.93 2.72
CA LEU A 302 29.78 -5.25 2.98
C LEU A 302 28.59 -6.06 2.47
N LYS A 303 27.74 -6.51 3.40
CA LYS A 303 26.49 -7.18 3.06
C LYS A 303 25.51 -6.17 2.45
N GLN A 304 25.16 -6.37 1.18
CA GLN A 304 24.18 -5.53 0.49
C GLN A 304 22.78 -5.71 1.12
N PRO A 305 22.09 -4.63 1.50
CA PRO A 305 20.76 -4.72 2.06
C PRO A 305 19.72 -5.05 0.99
N VAL A 306 18.65 -5.75 1.39
CA VAL A 306 17.60 -6.26 0.48
C VAL A 306 16.91 -5.15 -0.31
N TRP A 307 16.73 -3.97 0.29
CA TRP A 307 16.08 -2.81 -0.33
C TRP A 307 16.99 -1.98 -1.25
N LYS A 308 18.27 -2.35 -1.41
CA LYS A 308 19.20 -1.70 -2.33
C LYS A 308 19.87 -2.74 -3.24
N PRO A 309 19.12 -3.37 -4.17
CA PRO A 309 19.63 -4.44 -5.03
C PRO A 309 20.67 -3.95 -6.06
N TYR A 310 20.75 -2.64 -6.32
CA TYR A 310 21.71 -2.01 -7.24
C TYR A 310 22.50 -0.89 -6.59
N LEU A 311 23.74 -0.73 -7.04
CA LEU A 311 24.55 0.44 -6.72
C LEU A 311 24.20 1.55 -7.70
N TYR A 312 23.68 2.66 -7.17
CA TYR A 312 23.48 3.87 -7.96
C TYR A 312 24.82 4.36 -8.53
N LYS A 313 24.80 4.84 -9.77
CA LYS A 313 25.92 5.51 -10.44
C LYS A 313 25.39 6.82 -11.01
N GLY A 314 25.97 7.93 -10.61
CA GLY A 314 25.47 9.24 -11.03
C GLY A 314 25.69 10.35 -10.01
N LYS A 315 25.07 11.49 -10.28
CA LYS A 315 25.21 12.66 -9.42
C LYS A 315 24.54 12.39 -8.08
N GLN A 316 25.35 12.44 -7.03
CA GLN A 316 24.86 12.17 -5.68
C GLN A 316 23.94 13.31 -5.19
N ARG A 317 22.77 12.95 -4.66
CA ARG A 317 21.79 13.89 -4.12
C ARG A 317 20.93 13.22 -3.06
N MET A 318 20.60 13.97 -2.02
CA MET A 318 19.53 13.61 -1.09
C MET A 318 18.52 14.73 -0.99
N LEU A 319 17.26 14.35 -0.83
CA LEU A 319 16.19 15.29 -0.62
C LEU A 319 15.24 14.75 0.45
N PHE A 320 14.92 15.61 1.40
CA PHE A 320 13.98 15.32 2.48
C PHE A 320 12.73 16.15 2.28
N THR A 321 11.56 15.53 2.46
CA THR A 321 10.26 16.19 2.48
C THR A 321 9.60 15.88 3.82
N ILE A 322 9.22 16.91 4.55
CA ILE A 322 8.49 16.79 5.82
C ILE A 322 7.05 17.18 5.53
N GLN A 323 6.13 16.24 5.78
CA GLN A 323 4.70 16.46 5.64
C GLN A 323 4.05 16.31 7.00
N GLU A 324 3.30 17.32 7.41
CA GLU A 324 2.49 17.30 8.63
C GLU A 324 1.01 17.35 8.24
N THR A 325 0.19 16.61 8.96
CA THR A 325 -1.26 16.55 8.78
C THR A 325 -1.92 16.75 10.11
N VAL A 326 -2.77 17.77 10.19
CA VAL A 326 -3.56 18.11 11.37
C VAL A 326 -4.94 17.46 11.22
N HIS A 327 -5.28 16.56 12.14
CA HIS A 327 -6.61 15.95 12.24
C HIS A 327 -7.37 16.68 13.34
N ALA A 328 -8.54 17.22 12.99
CA ALA A 328 -9.40 17.91 13.94
C ALA A 328 -10.83 17.37 13.82
N ALA A 329 -11.43 17.02 14.96
CA ALA A 329 -12.85 16.72 15.09
C ALA A 329 -13.46 17.75 16.04
N MET A 330 -14.33 18.60 15.49
CA MET A 330 -14.99 19.67 16.23
C MET A 330 -16.45 19.29 16.47
N TYR A 331 -16.86 19.18 17.73
CA TYR A 331 -18.17 18.64 18.10
C TYR A 331 -19.21 19.72 18.39
N ASP A 332 -18.82 20.99 18.46
CA ASP A 332 -19.70 22.18 18.68
C ASP A 332 -20.73 21.93 19.80
N ARG A 333 -20.29 21.23 20.85
CA ARG A 333 -21.08 20.82 22.02
C ARG A 333 -20.24 21.01 23.26
N ASP A 334 -20.79 21.69 24.25
CA ASP A 334 -20.10 21.99 25.50
C ASP A 334 -19.71 20.72 26.28
N GLU A 335 -20.44 19.61 26.09
CA GLU A 335 -20.19 18.35 26.81
C GLU A 335 -19.15 17.44 26.14
N ILE A 336 -18.84 17.65 24.86
CA ILE A 336 -17.91 16.80 24.11
C ILE A 336 -16.71 17.66 23.68
N PRO A 337 -15.52 17.45 24.27
CA PRO A 337 -14.35 18.23 23.88
C PRO A 337 -13.97 17.92 22.43
N ASP A 338 -13.55 18.96 21.72
CA ASP A 338 -12.92 18.83 20.41
C ASP A 338 -11.63 18.00 20.52
N ILE A 339 -11.36 17.20 19.49
CA ILE A 339 -10.17 16.34 19.41
C ILE A 339 -9.24 16.89 18.34
N LEU A 340 -8.00 17.17 18.70
CA LEU A 340 -6.93 17.59 17.80
C LEU A 340 -5.78 16.59 17.89
N SER A 341 -5.32 16.08 16.74
CA SER A 341 -4.08 15.30 16.66
C SER A 341 -3.25 15.73 15.46
N VAL A 342 -1.93 15.58 15.58
CA VAL A 342 -0.99 15.92 14.50
C VAL A 342 -0.19 14.68 14.16
N SER A 343 -0.20 14.30 12.89
CA SER A 343 0.64 13.21 12.37
C SER A 343 1.63 13.78 11.36
N GLY A 344 2.90 13.38 11.46
CA GLY A 344 3.95 13.79 10.52
C GLY A 344 4.61 12.61 9.82
N GLN A 345 5.13 12.84 8.62
CA GLN A 345 5.96 11.90 7.87
C GLN A 345 7.19 12.61 7.30
N ILE A 346 8.35 11.96 7.41
CA ILE A 346 9.59 12.39 6.77
C ILE A 346 9.90 11.42 5.63
N ASN A 347 9.88 11.92 4.40
CA ASN A 347 10.20 11.16 3.20
C ASN A 347 11.62 11.53 2.74
N CYS A 348 12.42 10.52 2.40
CA CYS A 348 13.80 10.69 1.92
C CYS A 348 13.92 10.09 0.52
N ARG A 349 14.30 10.93 -0.45
CA ARG A 349 14.75 10.53 -1.79
C ARG A 349 16.26 10.54 -1.81
N ALA A 350 16.88 9.38 -2.00
CA ALA A 350 18.33 9.23 -1.98
C ALA A 350 18.87 8.69 -3.30
N GLU A 351 19.69 9.50 -3.97
CA GLU A 351 20.47 9.16 -5.15
C GLU A 351 21.93 9.11 -4.70
N LEU A 352 22.34 8.01 -4.04
CA LEU A 352 23.68 7.89 -3.45
C LEU A 352 24.43 6.66 -3.97
N GLU A 353 25.65 6.89 -4.47
CA GLU A 353 26.53 5.82 -4.96
C GLU A 353 27.03 4.92 -3.83
N GLY A 354 27.28 3.65 -4.14
CA GLY A 354 27.72 2.66 -3.15
C GLY A 354 26.65 2.29 -2.12
N LEU A 355 27.07 1.96 -0.91
CA LEU A 355 26.20 1.59 0.22
C LEU A 355 26.44 2.52 1.43
N PRO A 356 26.13 3.82 1.33
CA PRO A 356 26.39 4.74 2.43
C PRO A 356 25.31 4.61 3.51
N ASP A 357 25.76 4.71 4.76
CA ASP A 357 24.89 4.95 5.90
C ASP A 357 24.72 6.46 6.12
N VAL A 358 23.47 6.89 6.19
CA VAL A 358 23.07 8.27 6.40
C VAL A 358 22.67 8.46 7.86
N SER A 359 23.25 9.47 8.50
CA SER A 359 22.82 9.93 9.82
C SER A 359 21.88 11.11 9.67
N PHE A 360 20.64 10.99 10.13
CA PHE A 360 19.68 12.09 10.15
C PHE A 360 19.32 12.48 11.59
N PRO A 361 19.72 13.68 12.05
CA PRO A 361 19.43 14.14 13.39
C PRO A 361 17.96 14.56 13.51
N LEU A 362 17.25 13.98 14.46
CA LEU A 362 15.88 14.30 14.85
C LEU A 362 15.89 15.22 16.08
N THR A 363 16.36 16.46 15.88
CA THR A 363 16.38 17.47 16.94
C THR A 363 14.96 17.93 17.28
N GLY A 364 14.63 18.01 18.58
CA GLY A 364 13.37 18.58 19.06
C GLY A 364 12.21 17.60 19.23
N LEU A 365 12.36 16.32 18.85
CA LEU A 365 11.32 15.31 19.10
C LEU A 365 11.09 15.04 20.60
N ASN A 366 12.15 15.15 21.41
CA ASN A 366 12.07 15.03 22.87
C ASN A 366 11.21 16.12 23.51
N THR A 367 11.16 17.31 22.91
CA THR A 367 10.31 18.42 23.34
C THR A 367 8.91 18.37 22.74
N ALA A 368 8.70 17.58 21.69
CA ALA A 368 7.45 17.53 20.93
C ALA A 368 6.41 16.53 21.47
N HIS A 369 6.69 15.85 22.59
CA HIS A 369 5.81 14.84 23.20
C HIS A 369 5.26 13.82 22.18
N VAL A 370 6.13 13.29 21.32
CA VAL A 370 5.74 12.34 20.27
C VAL A 370 5.18 11.06 20.91
N GLU A 371 3.91 10.77 20.66
CA GLU A 371 3.22 9.59 21.21
C GLU A 371 3.66 8.30 20.52
N VAL A 372 3.80 8.34 19.19
CA VAL A 372 4.11 7.18 18.35
C VAL A 372 5.14 7.56 17.30
N LEU A 373 6.17 6.73 17.15
CA LEU A 373 7.19 6.88 16.12
C LEU A 373 7.43 5.54 15.44
N SER A 374 7.41 5.53 14.11
CA SER A 374 7.67 4.35 13.29
C SER A 374 8.72 4.66 12.24
N PHE A 375 9.55 3.68 11.92
CA PHE A 375 10.65 3.85 10.97
C PHE A 375 10.52 2.87 9.80
N HIS A 376 11.02 3.29 8.64
CA HIS A 376 11.20 2.39 7.52
C HIS A 376 12.24 1.32 7.88
N PRO A 377 12.13 0.06 7.38
CA PRO A 377 13.08 -1.03 7.68
C PRO A 377 14.55 -0.74 7.33
N CYS A 378 14.82 0.31 6.55
CA CYS A 378 16.19 0.73 6.24
C CYS A 378 16.88 1.46 7.40
N ALA A 379 16.13 1.84 8.43
CA ALA A 379 16.64 2.52 9.61
C ALA A 379 17.21 1.53 10.63
N GLN A 380 18.41 1.83 11.10
CA GLN A 380 19.08 1.18 12.21
C GLN A 380 18.76 1.99 13.47
N VAL A 381 17.60 1.70 14.07
CA VAL A 381 17.15 2.39 15.29
C VAL A 381 17.71 1.64 16.50
N PRO A 382 18.44 2.29 17.43
CA PRO A 382 18.86 1.64 18.65
C PRO A 382 17.63 1.26 19.50
N GLU A 383 17.47 -0.02 19.84
CA GLU A 383 16.31 -0.52 20.62
C GLU A 383 16.17 0.13 22.01
N GLN A 384 17.25 0.70 22.55
CA GLN A 384 17.26 1.40 23.83
C GLN A 384 18.27 2.55 23.80
N CYS A 385 17.86 3.75 23.41
CA CYS A 385 18.58 4.97 23.81
C CYS A 385 17.73 6.21 23.56
N PHE A 386 17.13 6.77 24.61
CA PHE A 386 16.51 8.10 24.59
C PHE A 386 17.51 9.25 24.32
N ASP A 387 18.82 8.95 24.26
CA ASP A 387 19.91 9.93 24.13
C ASP A 387 20.56 10.00 22.73
N LYS A 388 20.23 9.09 21.80
CA LYS A 388 20.75 9.16 20.42
C LYS A 388 19.70 9.78 19.51
N GLN A 389 19.69 11.11 19.42
CA GLN A 389 18.81 11.93 18.57
C GLN A 389 19.11 11.81 17.06
N ALA A 390 19.72 10.72 16.59
CA ALA A 390 20.02 10.55 15.18
C ALA A 390 19.60 9.15 14.72
N VAL A 391 18.88 9.13 13.59
CA VAL A 391 18.52 7.89 12.91
C VAL A 391 19.61 7.61 11.89
N MET A 392 20.27 6.47 12.05
CA MET A 392 21.14 5.92 11.03
C MET A 392 20.29 5.08 10.07
N PHE A 393 20.46 5.23 8.76
CA PHE A 393 19.76 4.39 7.78
C PHE A 393 20.57 4.26 6.50
N SER A 394 20.46 3.11 5.84
CA SER A 394 21.01 2.90 4.50
C SER A 394 19.87 3.08 3.50
N PRO A 395 19.69 4.25 2.87
CA PRO A 395 18.45 4.52 2.14
C PRO A 395 18.27 3.61 0.92
N PRO A 396 17.02 3.24 0.59
CA PRO A 396 16.71 2.67 -0.72
C PRO A 396 17.03 3.69 -1.83
N LEU A 397 17.04 3.22 -3.06
CA LEU A 397 17.24 4.09 -4.22
C LEU A 397 15.95 4.85 -4.55
N GLY A 398 16.06 6.17 -4.71
CA GLY A 398 14.96 7.01 -5.19
C GLY A 398 14.13 7.65 -4.10
#